data_AF-A0A6C2UBA1-F1
#
_entry.id   AF-A0A6C2UBA1-F1
#
_cell.length_a   1.000
_cell.length_b   1.000
_cell.length_c   1.000
_cell.angle_alpha   90.00
_cell.angle_beta   90.00
_cell.angle_gamma   90.00
#
_symmetry.space_group_name_H-M   'P 1'
#
loop_
_entity.id
_entity.type
_entity.pdbx_description
1 polymer ?
#
loop_
_entity_poly.entity_id
_entity_poly.type
_entity_poly.pdbx_seq_one_letter_code
_entity_poly.pdbx_strand_id
1 'polypeptide(L)'
;MEGLRDKFALDDVVDTGAGNDVDTAVGGGDVGNVADAPKTDNELFIKGPLPLSWVTAAGALGGKCLHTGMILWHHHGLNRGESFQISHRRLSEHGVGTELTAKRSLDRLEASGLITVRLKSGQRKEIVINAAG
;
A
#
# COMPACT_ATOMS: atom_id res chain seq x y z
N MET A 1 4.45 -8.03 40.78
CA MET A 1 5.69 -8.68 40.31
C MET A 1 5.32 -9.37 39.01
N GLU A 2 5.64 -8.76 37.87
CA GLU A 2 6.88 -9.06 37.12
C GLU A 2 6.60 -10.30 36.26
N GLY A 3 6.78 -10.36 34.95
CA GLY A 3 7.46 -9.60 33.91
C GLY A 3 7.18 -10.42 32.63
N LEU A 4 6.91 -9.76 31.51
CA LEU A 4 7.89 -9.60 30.44
C LEU A 4 7.98 -10.82 29.51
N ARG A 5 7.42 -10.63 28.32
CA ARG A 5 7.96 -10.94 26.98
C ARG A 5 8.91 -12.14 26.90
N ASP A 6 8.51 -13.16 26.14
CA ASP A 6 9.20 -13.59 24.93
C ASP A 6 8.59 -14.91 24.45
N LYS A 7 8.12 -14.91 23.20
CA LYS A 7 7.95 -16.05 22.29
C LYS A 7 7.26 -15.57 21.01
N PHE A 8 7.91 -14.64 20.31
CA PHE A 8 7.80 -14.59 18.86
C PHE A 8 8.58 -15.82 18.35
N ALA A 9 7.89 -16.96 18.26
CA ALA A 9 8.40 -18.12 17.56
C ALA A 9 8.39 -17.79 16.07
N LEU A 10 9.54 -17.32 15.59
CA LEU A 10 9.94 -17.35 14.20
C LEU A 10 10.47 -18.76 13.93
N ASP A 11 9.62 -19.67 13.49
CA ASP A 11 10.02 -20.91 12.83
C ASP A 11 8.89 -21.34 11.88
N ASP A 12 9.28 -21.88 10.73
CA ASP A 12 8.48 -22.31 9.57
C ASP A 12 7.98 -21.23 8.60
N VAL A 13 8.92 -20.66 7.84
CA VAL A 13 8.72 -20.50 6.39
C VAL A 13 9.70 -21.42 5.68
N VAL A 14 9.16 -22.50 5.13
CA VAL A 14 9.84 -23.40 4.19
C VAL A 14 10.09 -22.62 2.90
N ASP A 15 11.36 -22.29 2.67
CA ASP A 15 11.89 -21.83 1.40
C ASP A 15 12.14 -23.04 0.49
N THR A 16 11.53 -23.05 -0.69
CA THR A 16 11.82 -24.03 -1.74
C THR A 16 11.68 -23.32 -3.08
N GLY A 17 12.82 -22.92 -3.64
CA GLY A 17 12.89 -22.31 -4.95
C GLY A 17 14.33 -22.16 -5.41
N ALA A 18 14.84 -23.22 -6.03
CA ALA A 18 16.18 -23.40 -6.54
C ALA A 18 16.71 -22.25 -7.42
N GLY A 19 17.99 -21.92 -7.20
CA GLY A 19 19.03 -21.72 -8.21
C GLY A 19 18.85 -20.57 -9.21
N ASN A 20 19.69 -19.54 -9.07
CA ASN A 20 20.44 -19.07 -10.23
C ASN A 20 21.81 -18.54 -9.80
N ASP A 21 22.82 -19.24 -10.28
CA ASP A 21 24.22 -18.84 -10.23
C ASP A 21 24.38 -17.57 -11.06
N VAL A 22 24.83 -16.47 -10.46
CA VAL A 22 25.29 -15.31 -11.23
C VAL A 22 26.65 -14.88 -10.72
N ASP A 23 27.58 -15.11 -11.65
CA ASP A 23 28.95 -14.68 -11.73
C ASP A 23 29.16 -13.20 -11.35
N THR A 24 30.38 -12.94 -10.91
CA THR A 24 30.90 -11.64 -10.52
C THR A 24 30.91 -10.69 -11.71
N ALA A 25 30.33 -9.49 -11.55
CA ALA A 25 30.64 -8.34 -12.39
C ALA A 25 30.94 -7.12 -11.52
N VAL A 26 32.23 -6.80 -11.44
CA VAL A 26 32.76 -5.48 -11.09
C VAL A 26 32.25 -4.47 -12.11
N GLY A 27 31.72 -3.33 -11.62
CA GLY A 27 31.34 -2.21 -12.46
C GLY A 27 31.08 -0.96 -11.64
N GLY A 28 32.11 -0.15 -11.40
CA GLY A 28 31.92 1.24 -11.03
C GLY A 28 31.26 2.00 -12.18
N GLY A 29 30.26 2.81 -11.88
CA GLY A 29 29.55 3.63 -12.85
C GLY A 29 28.83 4.78 -12.15
N ASP A 30 29.40 5.98 -12.30
CA ASP A 30 28.74 7.27 -12.49
C ASP A 30 27.31 7.44 -11.95
N VAL A 31 27.14 8.23 -10.89
CA VAL A 31 25.83 8.76 -10.45
C VAL A 31 25.36 9.83 -11.44
N GLY A 32 25.02 9.40 -12.65
CA GLY A 32 24.35 10.19 -13.66
C GLY A 32 22.93 10.54 -13.21
N ASN A 33 22.57 11.81 -13.40
CA ASN A 33 21.25 12.39 -13.23
C ASN A 33 20.11 11.47 -13.70
N VAL A 34 19.22 11.04 -12.79
CA VAL A 34 18.04 10.17 -13.06
C VAL A 34 16.89 10.97 -13.71
N ALA A 35 17.21 11.80 -14.70
CA ALA A 35 16.23 12.45 -15.54
C ALA A 35 16.02 11.59 -16.79
N ASP A 36 14.77 11.21 -17.03
CA ASP A 36 14.28 10.42 -18.18
C ASP A 36 14.40 8.89 -18.09
N ALA A 37 13.76 8.31 -17.07
CA ALA A 37 13.16 6.99 -17.26
C ALA A 37 12.16 7.04 -18.44
N PRO A 38 12.16 6.06 -19.36
CA PRO A 38 11.26 6.07 -20.52
C PRO A 38 9.81 6.13 -20.03
N LYS A 39 9.03 7.08 -20.56
CA LYS A 39 7.58 7.11 -20.36
C LYS A 39 7.01 5.85 -21.00
N THR A 40 6.68 4.85 -20.18
CA THR A 40 5.86 3.72 -20.59
C THR A 40 4.43 4.26 -20.69
N ASP A 41 4.04 4.72 -21.89
CA ASP A 41 2.78 5.43 -22.16
C ASP A 41 1.50 4.64 -21.80
N ASN A 42 1.63 3.38 -21.34
CA ASN A 42 0.53 2.49 -21.01
C ASN A 42 0.55 1.95 -19.56
N GLU A 43 1.47 2.41 -18.70
CA GLU A 43 1.55 1.92 -17.32
C GLU A 43 0.83 2.86 -16.34
N LEU A 44 -0.01 2.30 -15.48
CA LEU A 44 -0.67 3.07 -14.42
C LEU A 44 0.34 3.38 -13.30
N PHE A 45 0.43 4.66 -12.93
CA PHE A 45 1.32 5.13 -11.87
C PHE A 45 0.55 5.75 -10.71
N ILE A 46 1.19 5.80 -9.54
CA ILE A 46 0.70 6.56 -8.39
C ILE A 46 1.23 7.98 -8.50
N LYS A 47 0.32 8.96 -8.56
CA LYS A 47 0.67 10.38 -8.62
C LYS A 47 1.27 10.83 -7.27
N GLY A 48 2.47 11.40 -7.28
CA GLY A 48 3.15 11.90 -6.08
C GLY A 48 2.58 13.23 -5.56
N PRO A 49 2.95 13.71 -4.36
CA PRO A 49 3.89 13.12 -3.39
C PRO A 49 3.20 12.12 -2.45
N LEU A 50 3.73 10.90 -2.38
CA LEU A 50 3.31 9.88 -1.42
C LEU A 50 4.18 10.00 -0.15
N PRO A 51 3.66 10.50 0.99
CA PRO A 51 4.47 10.71 2.18
C PRO A 51 4.99 9.37 2.71
N LEU A 52 6.30 9.26 2.90
CA LEU A 52 6.90 8.02 3.38
C LEU A 52 6.35 7.62 4.77
N SER A 53 6.11 8.61 5.66
CA SER A 53 5.46 8.38 6.95
C SER A 53 4.10 7.72 6.81
N TRP A 54 3.31 8.10 5.81
CA TRP A 54 2.03 7.50 5.51
C TRP A 54 2.17 6.04 5.06
N VAL A 55 3.14 5.76 4.19
CA VAL A 55 3.46 4.40 3.73
C VAL A 55 3.91 3.52 4.88
N THR A 56 4.80 4.03 5.73
CA THR A 56 5.28 3.32 6.92
C THR A 56 4.15 3.01 7.88
N ALA A 57 3.27 3.98 8.15
CA ALA A 57 2.10 3.79 9.02
C ALA A 57 1.14 2.75 8.43
N ALA A 58 0.83 2.82 7.13
CA ALA A 58 -0.03 1.85 6.45
C ALA A 58 0.58 0.43 6.44
N GLY A 59 1.90 0.34 6.29
CA GLY A 59 2.66 -0.91 6.36
C GLY A 59 2.64 -1.55 7.74
N ALA A 60 2.74 -0.75 8.80
CA ALA A 60 2.74 -1.22 10.19
C ALA A 60 1.42 -1.89 10.61
N LEU A 61 0.29 -1.56 9.96
CA LEU A 61 -1.02 -2.18 10.23
C LEU A 61 -1.14 -3.64 9.77
N GLY A 62 -0.21 -4.09 8.93
CA GLY A 62 -0.15 -5.46 8.41
C GLY A 62 -1.32 -5.89 7.53
N GLY A 63 -1.32 -7.16 7.12
CA GLY A 63 -2.35 -7.73 6.25
C GLY A 63 -2.35 -7.10 4.86
N LYS A 64 -3.49 -6.56 4.42
CA LYS A 64 -3.66 -5.91 3.11
C LYS A 64 -3.76 -4.38 3.21
N CYS A 65 -3.48 -3.78 4.36
CA CYS A 65 -3.64 -2.34 4.58
C CYS A 65 -2.78 -1.50 3.63
N LEU A 66 -1.49 -1.84 3.50
CA LEU A 66 -0.59 -1.16 2.57
C LEU A 66 -1.07 -1.27 1.12
N HIS A 67 -1.44 -2.48 0.70
CA HIS A 67 -1.92 -2.73 -0.66
C HIS A 67 -3.20 -1.93 -0.95
N THR A 68 -4.21 -2.03 -0.07
CA THR A 68 -5.43 -1.22 -0.16
C THR A 68 -5.08 0.27 -0.22
N GLY A 69 -4.16 0.72 0.63
CA GLY A 69 -3.68 2.09 0.68
C GLY A 69 -3.08 2.58 -0.65
N MET A 70 -2.28 1.76 -1.33
CA MET A 70 -1.70 2.10 -2.63
C MET A 70 -2.77 2.33 -3.70
N ILE A 71 -3.81 1.50 -3.73
CA ILE A 71 -4.92 1.65 -4.68
C ILE A 71 -5.71 2.93 -4.36
N LEU A 72 -5.95 3.21 -3.08
CA LEU A 72 -6.62 4.45 -2.67
C LEU A 72 -5.79 5.68 -3.05
N TRP A 73 -4.47 5.64 -2.91
CA TRP A 73 -3.56 6.71 -3.34
C TRP A 73 -3.56 6.91 -4.86
N HIS A 74 -3.56 5.82 -5.63
CA HIS A 74 -3.72 5.91 -7.07
C HIS A 74 -5.02 6.64 -7.44
N HIS A 75 -6.15 6.27 -6.82
CA HIS A 75 -7.42 6.96 -7.03
C HIS A 75 -7.43 8.42 -6.55
N HIS A 76 -6.80 8.71 -5.42
CA HIS A 76 -6.65 10.07 -4.92
C HIS A 76 -5.90 10.95 -5.94
N GLY A 77 -4.83 10.42 -6.54
CA GLY A 77 -4.09 11.06 -7.61
C GLY A 77 -4.93 11.33 -8.87
N LEU A 78 -5.76 10.35 -9.26
CA LEU A 78 -6.70 10.49 -10.38
C LEU A 78 -7.78 11.55 -10.13
N ASN A 79 -8.27 11.63 -8.89
CA ASN A 79 -9.29 12.59 -8.46
C ASN A 79 -8.70 13.93 -7.98
N ARG A 80 -7.45 14.26 -8.35
CA ARG A 80 -6.79 15.54 -8.03
C ARG A 80 -6.75 15.87 -6.53
N GLY A 81 -6.77 14.86 -5.67
CA GLY A 81 -6.76 15.01 -4.22
C GLY A 81 -8.15 15.20 -3.58
N GLU A 82 -9.23 15.07 -4.35
CA GLU A 82 -10.59 15.15 -3.83
C GLU A 82 -11.06 13.82 -3.22
N SER A 83 -12.18 13.87 -2.50
CA SER A 83 -12.86 12.67 -2.02
C SER A 83 -13.36 11.83 -3.19
N PHE A 84 -13.33 10.51 -3.05
CA PHE A 84 -13.74 9.62 -4.13
C PHE A 84 -14.49 8.40 -3.63
N GLN A 85 -15.30 7.83 -4.50
CA GLN A 85 -16.00 6.58 -4.21
C GLN A 85 -15.21 5.39 -4.74
N ILE A 86 -15.08 4.35 -3.92
CA ILE A 86 -14.49 3.08 -4.34
C ILE A 86 -15.39 1.91 -3.96
N SER A 87 -15.56 0.98 -4.90
CA SER A 87 -16.29 -0.26 -4.65
C SER A 87 -15.34 -1.36 -4.18
N HIS A 88 -15.87 -2.30 -3.40
CA HIS A 88 -15.11 -3.49 -2.98
C HIS A 88 -14.62 -4.30 -4.19
N ARG A 89 -15.46 -4.41 -5.23
CA ARG A 89 -15.09 -5.07 -6.49
C ARG A 89 -13.81 -4.47 -7.09
N ARG A 90 -13.69 -3.14 -7.12
CA ARG A 90 -12.49 -2.48 -7.66
C ARG A 90 -11.24 -2.81 -6.83
N LEU A 91 -11.36 -2.85 -5.50
CA LEU A 91 -10.25 -3.29 -4.65
C LEU A 91 -9.87 -4.76 -4.90
N SER A 92 -10.85 -5.63 -5.12
CA SER A 92 -10.63 -7.03 -5.46
C SER A 92 -9.94 -7.21 -6.82
N GLU A 93 -10.30 -6.42 -7.84
CA GLU A 93 -9.66 -6.40 -9.16
C GLU A 93 -8.16 -6.07 -9.08
N HIS A 94 -7.73 -5.37 -8.04
CA HIS A 94 -6.31 -5.06 -7.78
C HIS A 94 -5.62 -6.06 -6.84
N GLY A 95 -6.30 -7.12 -6.36
CA GLY A 95 -5.65 -8.17 -5.54
C GLY A 95 -5.68 -7.94 -4.02
N VAL A 96 -6.52 -7.03 -3.52
CA VAL A 96 -6.81 -6.90 -2.08
C VAL A 96 -7.49 -8.15 -1.51
N GLY A 97 -8.15 -8.92 -2.37
CA GLY A 97 -8.80 -10.19 -2.03
C GLY A 97 -10.31 -10.04 -1.87
N THR A 98 -10.88 -10.76 -0.92
CA THR A 98 -12.33 -10.81 -0.70
C THR A 98 -12.88 -9.49 -0.15
N GLU A 99 -14.20 -9.31 -0.27
CA GLU A 99 -14.89 -8.14 0.28
C GLU A 99 -14.61 -7.94 1.78
N LEU A 100 -14.53 -9.04 2.54
CA LEU A 100 -14.22 -9.01 3.98
C LEU A 100 -12.82 -8.47 4.25
N THR A 101 -11.82 -8.86 3.46
CA THR A 101 -10.44 -8.36 3.58
C THR A 101 -10.36 -6.88 3.21
N ALA A 102 -11.09 -6.46 2.17
CA ALA A 102 -11.21 -5.05 1.81
C ALA A 102 -11.87 -4.23 2.93
N LYS A 103 -12.96 -4.72 3.55
CA LYS A 103 -13.59 -4.09 4.72
C LYS A 103 -12.61 -3.94 5.87
N ARG A 104 -11.98 -5.04 6.30
CA ARG A 104 -11.01 -5.03 7.42
C ARG A 104 -9.83 -4.09 7.20
N SER A 105 -9.31 -4.02 5.98
CA SER A 105 -8.20 -3.10 5.68
C SER A 105 -8.65 -1.64 5.68
N LEU A 106 -9.83 -1.33 5.14
CA LEU A 106 -10.42 0.01 5.24
C LEU A 106 -10.66 0.43 6.69
N ASP A 107 -11.27 -0.45 7.50
CA ASP A 107 -11.57 -0.17 8.91
C ASP A 107 -10.28 0.10 9.71
N ARG A 108 -9.20 -0.65 9.44
CA ARG A 108 -7.89 -0.43 10.07
C ARG A 108 -7.22 0.88 9.64
N LEU A 109 -7.27 1.18 8.35
CA LEU A 109 -6.72 2.43 7.81
C LEU A 109 -7.47 3.63 8.40
N GLU A 110 -8.80 3.54 8.51
CA GLU A 110 -9.62 4.58 9.14
C GLU A 110 -9.31 4.72 10.64
N ALA A 111 -9.23 3.61 11.37
CA ALA A 111 -8.89 3.61 12.79
C ALA A 111 -7.50 4.21 13.08
N SER A 112 -6.56 4.10 12.15
CA SER A 112 -5.24 4.73 12.23
C SER A 112 -5.20 6.20 11.83
N GLY A 113 -6.32 6.76 11.36
CA GLY A 113 -6.42 8.14 10.89
C GLY A 113 -5.82 8.39 9.50
N LEU A 114 -5.29 7.38 8.82
CA LEU A 114 -4.68 7.52 7.49
C LEU A 114 -5.69 7.82 6.38
N ILE A 115 -6.95 7.42 6.59
CA ILE A 115 -8.09 7.74 5.71
C ILE A 115 -9.31 8.11 6.55
N THR A 116 -10.30 8.71 5.91
CA THR A 116 -11.63 8.88 6.47
C THR A 116 -12.67 8.28 5.53
N VAL A 117 -13.58 7.48 6.06
CA VAL A 117 -14.66 6.83 5.30
C VAL A 117 -15.99 7.48 5.67
N ARG A 118 -16.57 8.22 4.71
CA ARG A 118 -17.87 8.85 4.88
C ARG A 118 -18.95 7.98 4.26
N LEU A 119 -19.97 7.66 5.07
CA LEU A 119 -21.23 7.10 4.59
C LEU A 119 -22.16 8.25 4.24
N LYS A 120 -22.31 8.52 2.94
CA LYS A 120 -23.38 9.41 2.48
C LYS A 120 -24.67 8.58 2.41
N SER A 121 -25.71 9.01 3.11
CA SER A 121 -26.98 8.26 3.22
C SER A 121 -27.47 7.81 1.83
N GLY A 122 -27.66 6.49 1.66
CA GLY A 122 -28.09 5.86 0.41
C GLY A 122 -27.02 5.73 -0.70
N GLN A 123 -25.75 6.06 -0.46
CA GLN A 123 -24.68 6.05 -1.47
C GLN A 123 -23.47 5.18 -1.09
N ARG A 124 -22.57 4.99 -2.07
CA ARG A 124 -21.29 4.29 -1.89
C ARG A 124 -20.38 5.05 -0.91
N LYS A 125 -19.54 4.30 -0.19
CA LYS A 125 -18.51 4.83 0.72
C LYS A 125 -17.66 5.87 -0.01
N GLU A 126 -17.61 7.07 0.54
CA GLU A 126 -16.71 8.14 0.11
C GLU A 126 -15.44 8.07 0.95
N ILE A 127 -14.28 8.09 0.29
CA ILE A 127 -12.95 7.99 0.91
C ILE A 127 -12.24 9.32 0.78
N VAL A 128 -11.63 9.76 1.88
CA VAL A 128 -10.70 10.89 1.94
C VAL A 128 -9.35 10.38 2.41
N ILE A 129 -8.26 10.78 1.75
CA ILE A 129 -6.89 10.49 2.20
C ILE A 129 -6.46 11.61 3.15
N ASN A 130 -5.93 11.23 4.31
CA ASN A 130 -5.33 12.18 5.25
C ASN A 130 -3.81 12.13 5.11
N ALA A 131 -3.16 13.30 5.20
CA ALA A 131 -1.72 13.31 5.39
C ALA A 131 -1.40 12.62 6.73
N ALA A 132 -0.36 11.78 6.76
CA ALA A 132 0.11 11.23 8.02
C ALA A 132 0.66 12.38 8.86
N GLY A 133 0.03 12.61 10.01
CA GLY A 133 0.45 13.58 11.01
C GLY A 133 1.61 13.09 11.85
#